data_AF-A0A356KZ13-F1
#
_entry.id   AF-A0A356KZ13-F1
#
_cell.length_a   1.000
_cell.length_b   1.000
_cell.length_c   1.000
_cell.angle_alpha   90.00
_cell.angle_beta   90.00
_cell.angle_gamma   90.00
#
_symmetry.space_group_name_H-M   'P 1'
#
loop_
_entity.id
_entity.type
_entity.pdbx_description
1 polymer ?
#
loop_
_entity_poly.entity_id
_entity_poly.type
_entity_poly.pdbx_seq_one_letter_code
_entity_poly.pdbx_strand_id
1 'polypeptide(L)'
;MSRSPFHLAFPVTDLEATRRFYVEVLGCRVGREAERWIDFDLEGHQLSAHLVEALNSAAHNHVDGDGVPIPHFGLVLEWEAWHQLAERLRAADEVEFILEPRVRFAGQPGEQGTL
;
A
#
# COMPACT_ATOMS: atom_id res chain seq x y z
N MET A 1 -5.46 -3.53 -25.04
CA MET A 1 -6.65 -4.01 -24.30
C MET A 1 -6.63 -3.35 -22.93
N SER A 2 -7.71 -2.71 -22.49
CA SER A 2 -7.81 -2.22 -21.11
C SER A 2 -7.80 -3.43 -20.17
N ARG A 3 -6.92 -3.43 -19.16
CA ARG A 3 -6.87 -4.49 -18.14
C ARG A 3 -8.05 -4.30 -17.19
N SER A 4 -8.72 -5.39 -16.82
CA SER A 4 -9.76 -5.35 -15.79
C SER A 4 -9.14 -4.93 -14.45
N PRO A 5 -9.79 -4.04 -13.69
CA PRO A 5 -9.29 -3.65 -12.38
C PRO A 5 -9.39 -4.83 -11.39
N PHE A 6 -8.42 -4.93 -10.47
CA PHE A 6 -8.51 -5.88 -9.36
C PHE A 6 -9.36 -5.30 -8.23
N HIS A 7 -9.86 -6.21 -7.38
CA HIS A 7 -10.48 -5.90 -6.10
C HIS A 7 -9.69 -6.58 -4.99
N LEU A 8 -9.35 -5.84 -3.93
CA LEU A 8 -8.67 -6.38 -2.75
C LEU A 8 -9.39 -5.94 -1.48
N ALA A 9 -9.85 -6.89 -0.69
CA ALA A 9 -10.40 -6.65 0.64
C ALA A 9 -9.36 -6.94 1.72
N PHE A 10 -9.26 -6.09 2.73
CA PHE A 10 -8.34 -6.27 3.86
C PHE A 10 -8.94 -5.78 5.19
N PRO A 11 -8.56 -6.40 6.33
CA PRO A 11 -9.05 -5.99 7.64
C PRO A 11 -8.34 -4.73 8.15
N VAL A 12 -9.07 -3.87 8.86
CA VAL A 12 -8.54 -2.72 9.59
C VAL A 12 -9.21 -2.61 10.96
N THR A 13 -8.53 -1.99 11.92
CA THR A 13 -9.07 -1.77 13.28
C THR A 13 -9.58 -0.34 13.50
N ASP A 14 -9.28 0.57 12.58
CA ASP A 14 -9.71 1.97 12.64
C ASP A 14 -9.99 2.49 11.22
N LEU A 15 -11.27 2.74 10.91
CA LEU A 15 -11.69 3.22 9.59
C LEU A 15 -11.27 4.67 9.32
N GLU A 16 -11.19 5.51 10.35
CA GLU A 16 -10.87 6.92 10.16
C GLU A 16 -9.36 7.10 9.95
N ALA A 17 -8.54 6.40 10.74
CA ALA A 17 -7.10 6.33 10.49
C ALA A 17 -6.80 5.75 9.09
N THR A 18 -7.55 4.71 8.70
CA THR A 18 -7.45 4.13 7.35
C THR A 18 -7.84 5.13 6.28
N ARG A 19 -8.95 5.86 6.45
CA ARG A 19 -9.39 6.89 5.51
C ARG A 19 -8.31 7.96 5.34
N ARG A 20 -7.78 8.50 6.44
CA ARG A 20 -6.75 9.53 6.41
C ARG A 20 -5.53 9.05 5.63
N PHE A 21 -5.04 7.85 5.93
CA PHE A 21 -3.90 7.29 5.22
C PHE A 21 -4.17 7.12 3.71
N TYR A 22 -5.27 6.47 3.33
CA TYR A 22 -5.54 6.21 1.91
C TYR A 22 -5.88 7.50 1.13
N VAL A 23 -6.57 8.46 1.73
CA VAL A 23 -7.00 9.68 1.04
C VAL A 23 -5.95 10.78 1.10
N GLU A 24 -5.45 11.11 2.29
CA GLU A 24 -4.57 12.27 2.49
C GLU A 24 -3.11 11.91 2.21
N VAL A 25 -2.66 10.72 2.61
CA VAL A 25 -1.27 10.29 2.38
C VAL A 25 -1.11 9.68 1.00
N LEU A 26 -1.93 8.70 0.63
CA LEU A 26 -1.80 8.02 -0.67
C LEU A 26 -2.50 8.75 -1.82
N GLY A 27 -3.47 9.61 -1.56
CA GLY A 27 -4.19 10.35 -2.61
C GLY A 27 -5.32 9.57 -3.29
N CYS A 28 -5.78 8.47 -2.67
CA CYS A 28 -6.90 7.69 -3.17
C CYS A 28 -8.22 8.48 -3.10
N ARG A 29 -9.18 8.10 -3.93
CA ARG A 29 -10.55 8.61 -3.83
C ARG A 29 -11.40 7.63 -3.07
N VAL A 30 -12.28 8.13 -2.22
CA VAL A 30 -13.31 7.29 -1.60
C VAL A 30 -14.36 6.93 -2.66
N GLY A 31 -14.67 5.64 -2.73
CA GLY A 31 -15.76 5.10 -3.54
C GLY A 31 -17.04 5.01 -2.72
N ARG A 32 -17.41 3.79 -2.33
CA ARG A 32 -18.56 3.49 -1.48
C ARG A 32 -18.09 3.29 -0.05
N GLU A 33 -19.00 3.45 0.90
CA GLU A 33 -18.72 3.20 2.31
C GLU A 33 -19.99 2.81 3.05
N ALA A 34 -19.79 2.13 4.18
CA ALA A 34 -20.83 1.83 5.15
C ALA A 34 -20.23 1.87 6.56
N GLU A 35 -21.05 1.63 7.58
CA GLU A 35 -20.64 1.67 9.00
C GLU A 35 -19.38 0.85 9.31
N ARG A 36 -19.15 -0.25 8.58
CA ARG A 36 -18.08 -1.21 8.85
C ARG A 36 -17.08 -1.41 7.71
N TRP A 37 -17.13 -0.59 6.65
CA TRP A 37 -16.15 -0.70 5.57
C TRP A 37 -16.10 0.55 4.67
N ILE A 38 -14.96 0.74 4.00
CA ILE A 38 -14.74 1.82 3.02
C ILE A 38 -14.05 1.23 1.78
N ASP A 39 -14.59 1.53 0.59
CA ASP A 39 -13.93 1.30 -0.69
C ASP A 39 -13.08 2.51 -1.08
N PHE A 40 -11.85 2.27 -1.55
CA PHE A 40 -10.97 3.27 -2.16
C PHE A 40 -10.68 2.93 -3.62
N ASP A 41 -10.58 3.96 -4.45
CA ASP A 41 -10.00 3.91 -5.79
C ASP A 41 -8.49 4.21 -5.69
N LEU A 42 -7.69 3.19 -5.94
CA LEU A 42 -6.23 3.25 -6.03
C LEU A 42 -5.81 3.03 -7.49
N GLU A 43 -5.56 4.11 -8.23
CA GLU A 43 -5.15 4.09 -9.65
C GLU A 43 -6.07 3.23 -10.54
N GLY A 44 -7.39 3.30 -10.31
CA GLY A 44 -8.40 2.55 -11.04
C GLY A 44 -8.68 1.15 -10.46
N HIS A 45 -8.00 0.73 -9.40
CA HIS A 45 -8.23 -0.52 -8.69
C HIS A 45 -9.05 -0.31 -7.42
N GLN A 46 -9.83 -1.31 -7.02
CA GLN A 46 -10.71 -1.20 -5.87
C GLN A 46 -10.08 -1.86 -4.63
N LEU A 47 -9.90 -1.06 -3.58
CA LEU A 47 -9.49 -1.52 -2.26
C LEU A 47 -10.67 -1.44 -1.31
N SER A 48 -10.97 -2.49 -0.53
CA SER A 48 -12.07 -2.52 0.44
C SER A 48 -11.53 -2.78 1.85
N ALA A 49 -11.49 -1.74 2.67
CA ALA A 49 -11.07 -1.83 4.06
C ALA A 49 -12.28 -2.23 4.94
N HIS A 50 -12.17 -3.35 5.66
CA HIS A 50 -13.24 -3.86 6.53
C HIS A 50 -12.88 -3.76 8.00
N LEU A 51 -13.74 -3.11 8.80
CA LEU A 51 -13.53 -2.96 10.23
C LEU A 51 -13.66 -4.31 10.96
N VAL A 52 -12.61 -4.69 11.68
CA VAL A 52 -12.53 -5.86 12.56
C VAL A 52 -12.11 -5.45 13.97
N GLU A 53 -12.36 -6.32 14.95
CA GLU A 53 -11.99 -6.05 16.35
C GLU A 53 -10.49 -6.18 16.62
N ALA A 54 -9.81 -7.06 15.90
CA ALA A 54 -8.36 -7.28 16.02
C ALA A 54 -7.78 -7.79 14.70
N LEU A 55 -6.50 -7.47 14.46
CA LEU A 55 -5.73 -8.03 13.36
C LEU A 55 -5.04 -9.33 13.80
N ASN A 56 -4.93 -10.28 12.86
CA ASN A 56 -4.02 -11.41 13.04
C ASN A 56 -2.57 -10.95 12.80
N SER A 57 -1.62 -11.53 13.53
CA SER A 57 -0.20 -11.26 13.28
C SER A 57 0.19 -11.67 11.85
N ALA A 58 0.88 -10.78 11.13
CA ALA A 58 1.42 -11.11 9.82
C ALA A 58 2.52 -12.17 9.94
N ALA A 59 2.50 -13.15 9.03
CA ALA A 59 3.66 -14.01 8.83
C ALA A 59 4.74 -13.24 8.06
N HIS A 60 6.00 -13.62 8.22
CA HIS A 60 7.11 -12.96 7.54
C HIS A 60 7.92 -13.97 6.74
N ASN A 61 8.29 -13.60 5.52
CA ASN A 61 9.22 -14.37 4.69
C ASN A 61 10.55 -13.63 4.62
N HIS A 62 11.66 -14.36 4.71
CA HIS A 62 12.99 -13.78 4.51
C HIS A 62 13.29 -13.65 3.02
N VAL A 63 13.33 -12.42 2.52
CA VAL A 63 13.71 -12.09 1.15
C VAL A 63 14.96 -11.23 1.22
N ASP A 64 16.09 -11.74 0.72
CA ASP A 64 17.38 -11.04 0.73
C ASP A 64 17.84 -10.56 2.12
N GLY A 65 17.45 -11.31 3.17
CA GLY A 65 17.76 -11.00 4.58
C GLY A 65 16.70 -10.16 5.28
N ASP A 66 15.81 -9.51 4.52
CA ASP A 66 14.73 -8.68 5.05
C ASP A 66 13.48 -9.52 5.37
N GLY A 67 12.84 -9.26 6.52
CA GLY A 67 11.59 -9.91 6.92
C GLY A 67 10.40 -9.23 6.25
N VAL A 68 9.96 -9.76 5.11
CA VAL A 68 8.85 -9.19 4.34
C VAL A 68 7.52 -9.72 4.89
N PRO A 69 6.60 -8.86 5.37
CA PRO A 69 5.31 -9.30 5.88
C PRO A 69 4.44 -9.86 4.76
N ILE A 70 3.66 -10.90 5.06
CA ILE A 70 2.66 -11.47 4.17
C ILE A 70 1.29 -11.58 4.87
N PRO A 71 0.19 -11.29 4.15
CA PRO A 71 0.17 -10.74 2.79
C PRO A 71 0.60 -9.26 2.75
N HIS A 72 1.18 -8.83 1.63
CA HIS A 72 1.35 -7.42 1.27
C HIS A 72 0.84 -7.22 -0.16
N PHE A 73 0.57 -5.98 -0.53
CA PHE A 73 0.13 -5.61 -1.86
C PHE A 73 0.67 -4.23 -2.22
N GLY A 74 0.67 -3.92 -3.51
CA GLY A 74 1.11 -2.63 -4.01
C GLY A 74 0.84 -2.49 -5.50
N LEU A 75 1.14 -1.33 -6.03
CA LEU A 75 1.10 -1.06 -7.46
C LEU A 75 2.49 -1.26 -8.06
N VAL A 76 2.53 -1.81 -9.28
CA VAL A 76 3.71 -1.73 -10.12
C VAL A 76 3.66 -0.36 -10.81
N LEU A 77 4.58 0.51 -10.43
CA LEU A 77 4.64 1.90 -10.89
C LEU A 77 5.79 2.11 -11.87
N GLU A 78 5.61 3.11 -12.74
CA GLU A 78 6.73 3.68 -13.49
C GLU A 78 7.72 4.36 -12.54
N TRP A 79 8.98 4.45 -12.95
CA TRP A 79 10.09 4.88 -12.09
C TRP A 79 9.88 6.25 -11.44
N GLU A 80 9.38 7.22 -12.21
CA GLU A 80 9.11 8.56 -11.72
C GLU A 80 7.97 8.57 -10.69
N ALA A 81 6.90 7.80 -10.94
CA ALA A 81 5.78 7.68 -10.01
C ALA A 81 6.20 7.01 -8.69
N TRP A 82 7.10 6.00 -8.76
CA TRP A 82 7.69 5.40 -7.57
C TRP A 82 8.48 6.43 -6.74
N HIS A 83 9.34 7.23 -7.37
CA HIS A 83 10.09 8.28 -6.67
C HIS A 83 9.16 9.30 -6.00
N GLN A 84 8.13 9.76 -6.71
CA GLN A 84 7.16 10.71 -6.16
C GLN A 84 6.39 10.13 -4.97
N LEU A 85 6.00 8.85 -5.04
CA LEU A 85 5.34 8.17 -3.93
C LEU A 85 6.28 8.00 -2.74
N ALA A 86 7.52 7.56 -2.97
CA ALA A 86 8.51 7.38 -1.90
C ALA A 86 8.79 8.69 -1.16
N GLU A 87 8.98 9.81 -1.87
CA GLU A 87 9.18 11.13 -1.25
C GLU A 87 7.95 11.60 -0.48
N ARG A 88 6.75 11.38 -1.02
CA ARG A 88 5.50 11.72 -0.31
C ARG A 88 5.38 10.95 1.00
N LEU A 89 5.64 9.64 0.98
CA LEU A 89 5.56 8.78 2.17
C LEU A 89 6.62 9.15 3.21
N ARG A 90 7.85 9.47 2.78
CA ARG A 90 8.92 9.94 3.68
C ARG A 90 8.62 11.28 4.34
N ALA A 91 7.86 12.14 3.66
CA ALA A 91 7.47 13.45 4.19
C ALA A 91 6.27 13.39 5.14
N ALA A 92 5.60 12.25 5.25
CA ALA A 92 4.43 12.07 6.10
C ALA A 92 4.85 11.49 7.47
N ASP A 93 4.72 12.30 8.53
CA ASP A 93 5.14 11.95 9.90
C ASP A 93 4.42 10.70 10.46
N GLU A 94 3.25 10.36 9.91
CA GLU A 94 2.43 9.23 10.34
C GLU A 94 2.77 7.90 9.64
N VAL A 95 3.76 7.87 8.74
CA VAL A 95 4.19 6.66 8.04
C VAL A 95 5.35 6.00 8.77
N GLU A 96 5.12 4.78 9.27
CA GLU A 96 6.16 3.90 9.79
C GLU A 96 6.55 2.87 8.74
N PHE A 97 7.83 2.85 8.35
CA PHE A 97 8.35 1.89 7.38
C PHE A 97 8.87 0.64 8.08
N ILE A 98 8.33 -0.52 7.72
CA ILE A 98 8.94 -1.82 8.05
C ILE A 98 10.25 -1.98 7.26
N LEU A 99 10.21 -1.59 5.97
CA LEU A 99 11.37 -1.54 5.09
C LEU A 99 11.38 -0.17 4.40
N GLU A 100 12.42 0.63 4.61
CA GLU A 100 12.48 1.95 3.97
C GLU A 100 12.60 1.87 2.45
N PRO A 101 12.05 2.86 1.71
CA PRO A 101 12.12 2.90 0.27
C PRO A 101 13.58 2.88 -0.20
N ARG A 102 13.92 1.95 -1.10
CA ARG A 102 15.29 1.82 -1.61
C ARG A 102 15.30 1.26 -3.03
N VAL A 103 16.32 1.65 -3.78
CA VAL A 103 16.63 1.03 -5.07
C VAL A 103 17.45 -0.22 -4.84
N ARG A 104 17.00 -1.33 -5.39
CA ARG A 104 17.68 -2.62 -5.38
C ARG A 104 18.28 -2.87 -6.75
N PHE A 105 19.49 -3.46 -6.79
CA PHE A 105 20.20 -3.82 -8.02
C PHE A 105 20.48 -2.63 -8.96
N ALA A 106 20.83 -1.46 -8.40
CA ALA A 106 21.08 -0.24 -9.18
C ALA A 106 22.10 -0.47 -10.32
N GLY A 107 21.73 -0.08 -11.54
CA GLY A 107 22.53 -0.23 -12.75
C GLY A 107 22.62 -1.67 -13.29
N GLN A 108 21.88 -2.63 -12.73
CA GLN A 108 21.88 -4.03 -13.16
C GLN A 108 20.53 -4.42 -13.79
N PRO A 109 20.48 -5.46 -14.64
CA PRO A 109 19.21 -6.06 -15.06
C PRO A 109 18.39 -6.49 -13.83
N GLY A 110 17.17 -5.97 -13.71
CA GLY A 110 16.32 -6.19 -12.53
C GLY A 110 16.37 -5.07 -11.48
N GLU A 111 16.96 -3.92 -11.82
CA GLU A 111 16.82 -2.69 -11.02
C GLU A 111 15.35 -2.41 -10.71
N GLN A 112 15.05 -2.24 -9.43
CA GLN A 112 13.70 -2.03 -8.95
C GLN A 112 13.69 -1.18 -7.68
N GLY A 113 12.68 -0.32 -7.56
CA GLY A 113 12.36 0.38 -6.33
C GLY A 113 11.43 -0.47 -5.47
N THR A 114 11.77 -0.67 -4.21
CA THR A 114 10.89 -1.29 -3.21
C THR A 114 10.57 -0.27 -2.12
N LEU A 115 9.36 -0.32 -1.58
CA LEU A 115 8.86 0.51 -0.48
C LEU A 115 8.00 -0.35 0.46
#